data_AF-A0A371JSJ5-F1
#
_entry.id   AF-A0A371JSJ5-F1
#
_cell.length_a   1.000
_cell.length_b   1.000
_cell.length_c   1.000
_cell.angle_alpha   90.00
_cell.angle_beta   90.00
_cell.angle_gamma   90.00
#
_symmetry.space_group_name_H-M   'P 1'
#
loop_
_entity.id
_entity.type
_entity.pdbx_description
1 polymer ?
#
loop_
_entity_poly.entity_id
_entity_poly.type
_entity_poly.pdbx_seq_one_letter_code
_entity_poly.pdbx_strand_id
1 'polypeptide(L)' 'MKKIFIVSYNPSFNRLDFIKFIFENTENGLIESKKILDELISKEKVTFEIENDKVIDFIHGLRELKVLCEIDETSS' A
#
# COMPACT_ATOMS: atom_id res chain seq x y z
N MET A 1 -6.52 -11.78 -8.23
CA MET A 1 -5.64 -10.76 -7.64
C MET A 1 -5.74 -9.51 -8.49
N LYS A 2 -5.61 -8.32 -7.88
CA LYS A 2 -5.50 -7.02 -8.57
C LYS A 2 -4.19 -6.37 -8.15
N LYS A 3 -3.62 -5.60 -9.07
CA LYS A 3 -2.46 -4.75 -8.78
C LYS A 3 -2.94 -3.40 -8.29
N ILE A 4 -2.33 -2.93 -7.20
CA ILE A 4 -2.61 -1.63 -6.59
C ILE A 4 -1.30 -0.83 -6.59
N PHE A 5 -1.33 0.37 -7.14
CA PHE A 5 -0.19 1.27 -7.21
C PHE A 5 -0.37 2.43 -6.25
N ILE A 6 0.62 2.76 -5.44
CA ILE A 6 0.60 4.03 -4.70
C ILE A 6 1.00 5.14 -5.67
N VAL A 7 0.16 6.18 -5.79
CA VAL A 7 0.37 7.31 -6.70
C VAL A 7 0.67 8.61 -5.97
N SER A 8 0.25 8.74 -4.71
CA SER A 8 0.51 9.91 -3.89
C SER A 8 0.32 9.60 -2.42
N TYR A 9 0.87 10.42 -1.54
CA TYR A 9 0.65 10.34 -0.09
C TYR A 9 0.82 11.71 0.54
N ASN A 10 0.18 11.92 1.70
CA ASN A 10 0.43 13.10 2.51
C ASN A 10 1.80 12.96 3.21
N PRO A 11 2.78 13.86 3.04
CA PRO A 11 4.11 13.73 3.66
C PRO A 11 4.12 13.65 5.20
N SER A 12 3.04 14.08 5.85
CA SER A 12 2.84 14.02 7.30
C SER A 12 2.05 12.79 7.76
N PHE A 13 1.84 11.78 6.90
CA PHE A 13 1.21 10.53 7.30
C PHE A 13 2.01 9.81 8.39
N ASN A 14 1.32 9.02 9.21
CA ASN A 14 1.97 8.24 10.24
C ASN A 14 2.66 7.02 9.60
N ARG A 15 3.99 7.09 9.57
CA ARG A 15 4.85 6.04 9.00
C ARG A 15 4.75 4.71 9.73
N LEU A 16 4.56 4.74 11.06
CA LEU A 16 4.43 3.52 11.85
C LEU A 16 3.10 2.83 11.57
N ASP A 17 2.01 3.60 11.48
CA ASP A 17 0.69 3.06 11.13
C ASP A 17 0.69 2.46 9.73
N PHE A 18 1.43 3.07 8.79
CA PHE A 18 1.62 2.50 7.46
C PHE A 18 2.38 1.17 7.48
N ILE A 19 3.53 1.10 8.17
CA ILE A 19 4.27 -0.17 8.30
C ILE A 19 3.38 -1.25 8.91
N LYS A 20 2.65 -0.92 9.97
CA LYS A 20 1.75 -1.84 10.65
C LYS A 20 0.63 -2.30 9.71
N PHE A 21 0.02 -1.38 8.96
CA PHE A 21 -1.02 -1.70 8.00
C PHE A 21 -0.52 -2.67 6.93
N ILE A 22 0.65 -2.41 6.34
CA ILE A 22 1.24 -3.31 5.34
C ILE A 22 1.52 -4.69 5.95
N PHE A 23 2.10 -4.73 7.15
CA PHE A 23 2.38 -5.98 7.86
C PHE A 23 1.11 -6.81 8.16
N GLU A 24 0.00 -6.15 8.48
CA GLU A 24 -1.28 -6.83 8.81
C GLU A 24 -2.07 -7.26 7.57
N ASN A 25 -1.90 -6.56 6.44
CA ASN A 25 -2.74 -6.74 5.24
C ASN A 25 -2.00 -7.38 4.06
N THR A 26 -0.72 -7.72 4.24
CA THR A 26 0.09 -8.42 3.23
C THR A 26 0.86 -9.56 3.89
N GLU A 27 1.40 -10.47 3.09
CA GLU A 27 2.24 -11.57 3.60
C GLU A 27 3.68 -11.12 3.94
N ASN A 28 3.96 -9.82 3.86
CA ASN A 28 5.28 -9.25 4.10
C ASN A 28 5.65 -9.30 5.59
N GLY A 29 6.91 -9.62 5.87
CA GLY A 29 7.47 -9.46 7.22
C GLY A 29 7.63 -7.99 7.61
N LEU A 30 7.95 -7.74 8.89
CA LEU A 30 8.19 -6.38 9.41
C LEU A 30 9.32 -5.66 8.66
N ILE A 31 10.39 -6.39 8.31
CA ILE A 31 11.54 -5.85 7.57
C ILE A 31 11.11 -5.40 6.17
N GLU A 32 10.30 -6.20 5.48
CA GLU A 32 9.79 -5.89 4.13
C GLU A 32 8.80 -4.74 4.17
N SER A 33 7.90 -4.72 5.15
CA SER A 33 6.95 -3.62 5.36
C SER A 33 7.66 -2.28 5.60
N LYS A 34 8.79 -2.30 6.32
CA LYS A 34 9.65 -1.13 6.48
C LYS A 34 10.32 -0.72 5.16
N LYS A 35 10.85 -1.68 4.37
CA LYS A 35 11.44 -1.37 3.07
C LYS A 35 10.44 -0.72 2.11
N ILE A 36 9.20 -1.19 2.10
CA ILE A 36 8.11 -0.61 1.31
C ILE A 36 7.87 0.86 1.69
N LEU A 37 7.92 1.20 2.98
CA LEU A 37 7.86 2.60 3.41
C LEU A 37 9.06 3.40 2.88
N ASP A 38 10.27 2.84 2.98
CA ASP A 38 11.48 3.51 2.52
C ASP A 38 11.44 3.76 1.00
N GLU A 39 10.94 2.79 0.21
CA GLU A 39 10.68 2.91 -1.24
C GLU A 39 9.61 3.96 -1.55
N LEU A 40 8.52 3.98 -0.78
CA LEU A 40 7.47 4.99 -0.93
C LEU A 40 8.03 6.42 -0.72
N ILE A 41 8.96 6.58 0.23
CA ILE A 41 9.60 7.86 0.54
C ILE A 41 10.67 8.21 -0.49
N SER A 42 11.39 7.23 -1.04
CA SER A 42 12.39 7.44 -2.11
C SER A 42 11.77 7.87 -3.45
N LYS A 43 10.43 7.91 -3.53
CA LYS A 43 9.60 8.13 -4.73
C LYS A 43 9.69 6.98 -5.73
N GLU A 44 10.07 5.80 -5.27
CA GLU A 44 9.92 4.58 -6.07
C GLU A 44 8.45 4.17 -6.12
N LYS A 45 8.06 3.60 -7.27
CA LYS A 45 6.69 3.18 -7.51
C LYS A 45 6.43 1.89 -6.71
N VAL A 46 5.68 2.01 -5.61
CA VAL A 46 5.26 0.86 -4.81
C VAL A 46 4.02 0.22 -5.44
N THR A 47 4.07 -1.11 -5.60
CA THR A 47 2.97 -1.91 -6.16
C THR A 47 2.64 -3.05 -5.21
N PHE A 48 1.35 -3.33 -5.03
CA PHE A 48 0.85 -4.48 -4.25
C PHE A 48 0.01 -5.39 -5.13
N GLU A 49 0.08 -6.68 -4.89
CA GLU A 49 -0.84 -7.68 -5.46
C GLU A 49 -1.78 -8.14 -4.36
N ILE A 50 -3.06 -7.77 -4.46
CA ILE A 50 -4.07 -8.02 -3.42
C ILE A 50 -5.17 -8.93 -3.99
N GLU A 51 -5.68 -9.85 -3.18
CA GLU A 51 -6.82 -10.70 -3.57
C GLU A 51 -8.09 -9.87 -3.82
N ASN A 52 -8.89 -10.25 -4.81
CA ASN A 52 -10.03 -9.44 -5.31
C ASN A 52 -11.02 -9.05 -4.21
N ASP A 53 -11.28 -9.97 -3.28
CA ASP A 53 -12.17 -9.81 -2.14
C ASP A 53 -11.64 -8.85 -1.07
N LYS A 54 -10.32 -8.60 -1.04
CA LYS A 54 -9.66 -7.70 -0.07
C LYS A 54 -9.29 -6.33 -0.65
N VAL A 55 -9.42 -6.12 -1.96
CA VAL A 55 -9.02 -4.87 -2.63
C VAL A 55 -9.69 -3.64 -2.02
N ILE A 56 -11.00 -3.70 -1.79
CA ILE A 56 -11.77 -2.55 -1.29
C ILE A 56 -11.31 -2.15 0.11
N ASP A 57 -11.16 -3.12 1.01
CA ASP A 57 -10.71 -2.89 2.38
C ASP A 57 -9.28 -2.36 2.41
N PHE A 58 -8.41 -2.93 1.57
CA PHE A 58 -7.01 -2.49 1.46
C PHE A 58 -6.91 -1.02 1.01
N ILE A 59 -7.69 -0.63 -0.01
CA ILE A 59 -7.74 0.75 -0.50
C ILE A 59 -8.31 1.69 0.56
N HIS A 60 -9.33 1.24 1.29
CA HIS A 60 -9.91 2.03 2.37
C HIS A 60 -8.86 2.31 3.46
N GLY A 61 -8.13 1.30 3.91
CA GLY A 61 -7.08 1.47 4.92
C GLY A 61 -5.94 2.38 4.46
N LEU A 62 -5.51 2.27 3.20
CA LEU A 62 -4.54 3.21 2.62
C LEU A 62 -5.06 4.66 2.64
N ARG A 63 -6.34 4.88 2.34
CA ARG A 63 -6.94 6.22 2.36
C ARG A 63 -7.02 6.81 3.76
N GLU A 64 -7.32 6.01 4.78
CA GLU A 64 -7.28 6.45 6.18
C GLU A 64 -5.87 6.90 6.60
N LEU A 65 -4.86 6.23 6.06
CA LEU A 65 -3.44 6.60 6.20
C LEU A 65 -3.03 7.79 5.31
N LYS A 66 -3.97 8.41 4.60
CA LYS A 66 -3.72 9.52 3.65
C LYS A 66 -2.77 9.13 2.52
N VAL A 67 -2.83 7.87 2.09
CA VAL A 67 -2.13 7.32 0.94
C VAL A 67 -3.15 7.10 -0.19
N LEU A 68 -2.85 7.63 -1.37
CA LEU A 68 -3.68 7.50 -2.56
C LEU A 68 -3.11 6.41 -3.47
N CYS A 69 -4.00 5.56 -3.96
CA CYS A 69 -3.66 4.47 -4.85
C CYS A 69 -4.58 4.37 -6.06
N GLU A 70 -4.07 3.75 -7.13
CA GLU A 70 -4.78 3.38 -8.34
C GLU A 70 -4.79 1.86 -8.48
N ILE A 71 -5.85 1.31 -9.05
CA ILE A 71 -5.99 -0.13 -9.32
C ILE A 71 -5.69 -0.37 -10.79
N ASP A 72 -4.88 -1.39 -11.09
CA ASP A 72 -4.73 -1.87 -12.45
C ASP A 72 -5.95 -2.68 -12.89
N GLU A 73 -6.79 -2.08 -13.73
CA GLU A 73 -7.98 -2.75 -14.28
C GLU A 73 -7.66 -3.58 -15.54
N THR A 74 -6.42 -3.57 -16.04
CA THR A 74 -6.04 -4.25 -17.30
C THR A 74 -6.05 -5.79 -17.24
N SER A 75 -6.41 -6.39 -16.12
CA SER A 75 -6.64 -7.84 -16.01
C SER A 75 -8.11 -8.15 -16.31
N SER A 76 -8.43 -8.27 -17.61
CA SER A 76 -9.64 -8.93 -18.15
C SER A 76 -9.24 -10.14 -18.96
#